data_AF-A0A662MGR9-F1
#
_entry.id   AF-A0A662MGR9-F1
#
_cell.length_a   1.000
_cell.length_b   1.000
_cell.length_c   1.000
_cell.angle_alpha   90.00
_cell.angle_beta   90.00
_cell.angle_gamma   90.00
#
_symmetry.space_group_name_H-M   'P 1'
#
loop_
_entity.id
_entity.type
_entity.pdbx_description
1 polymer ?
#
loop_
_entity_poly.entity_id
_entity_poly.type
_entity_poly.pdbx_seq_one_letter_code
_entity_poly.pdbx_strand_id
1 'polypeptide(L)'
;LRILEINGKENYHGIAFSYNGSRAIILATLDAVSYILPEERESLERVAEGYLSALWTVLLSAKEAINERKIALYSPALQYVVNDLGVNVRKIYLEDPEQAITQEILSSIKRDYDSGTYDLLLVTDIALKKDPKLEDYLKENKIKYIRIDVLGRCSLDVYSELVGVRYLSNSTNEDYVSSCDTYAYAFWGSLVINFVLLGIALALVRKIRKGL
;
A
#
# COMPACT_ATOMS: atom_id res chain seq x y z
N LEU A 1 -13.40 -7.93 5.27
CA LEU A 1 -12.14 -8.06 4.51
C LEU A 1 -12.13 -9.42 3.85
N ARG A 2 -11.94 -9.50 2.53
CA ARG A 2 -11.78 -10.77 1.81
C ARG A 2 -10.28 -11.05 1.68
N ILE A 3 -9.84 -12.25 2.00
CA ILE A 3 -8.45 -12.68 1.75
C ILE A 3 -8.30 -12.96 0.26
N LEU A 4 -7.28 -12.36 -0.35
CA LEU A 4 -6.94 -12.55 -1.75
C LEU A 4 -5.96 -13.71 -1.89
N GLU A 5 -6.00 -14.37 -3.05
CA GLU A 5 -5.16 -15.53 -3.34
C GLU A 5 -4.24 -15.26 -4.52
N ILE A 6 -3.13 -16.00 -4.55
CA ILE A 6 -2.18 -16.06 -5.66
C ILE A 6 -1.87 -17.53 -5.90
N ASN A 7 -2.19 -18.00 -7.11
CA ASN A 7 -2.02 -19.41 -7.49
C ASN A 7 -2.62 -20.40 -6.48
N GLY A 8 -3.78 -20.05 -5.90
CA GLY A 8 -4.51 -20.88 -4.93
C GLY A 8 -3.95 -20.84 -3.49
N LYS A 9 -3.00 -19.95 -3.20
CA LYS A 9 -2.49 -19.70 -1.84
C LYS A 9 -2.98 -18.34 -1.34
N GLU A 10 -3.39 -18.28 -0.09
CA GLU A 10 -3.77 -17.04 0.58
C GLU A 10 -2.59 -16.06 0.66
N ASN A 11 -2.81 -14.81 0.26
CA ASN A 11 -1.83 -13.74 0.37
C ASN A 11 -2.17 -12.88 1.58
N TYR A 12 -1.31 -12.85 2.60
CA TYR A 12 -1.50 -12.00 3.77
C TYR A 12 -0.73 -10.68 3.69
N HIS A 13 0.11 -10.51 2.65
CA HIS A 13 0.99 -9.37 2.52
C HIS A 13 0.24 -8.12 2.04
N GLY A 14 0.57 -6.99 2.65
CA GLY A 14 0.09 -5.68 2.22
C GLY A 14 -1.39 -5.41 2.46
N ILE A 15 -2.10 -6.26 3.22
CA ILE A 15 -3.46 -6.00 3.71
C ILE A 15 -3.52 -4.61 4.37
N ALA A 16 -2.55 -4.30 5.23
CA ALA A 16 -2.49 -3.05 5.97
C ALA A 16 -2.32 -1.81 5.08
N PHE A 17 -1.87 -1.96 3.83
CA PHE A 17 -1.74 -0.83 2.89
C PHE A 17 -3.04 -0.52 2.15
N SER A 18 -4.00 -1.45 2.14
CA SER A 18 -5.29 -1.27 1.49
C SER A 18 -6.29 -0.47 2.34
N TYR A 19 -7.24 0.20 1.70
CA TYR A 19 -8.33 0.90 2.38
C TYR A 19 -9.14 -0.05 3.26
N ASN A 20 -9.53 -1.21 2.72
CA ASN A 20 -10.33 -2.19 3.45
C ASN A 20 -9.57 -2.79 4.64
N GLY A 21 -8.27 -3.05 4.48
CA GLY A 21 -7.42 -3.52 5.56
C GLY A 21 -7.20 -2.45 6.63
N SER A 22 -6.83 -1.23 6.24
CA SER A 22 -6.69 -0.09 7.16
C SER A 22 -7.97 0.19 7.92
N ARG A 23 -9.13 0.18 7.24
CA ARG A 23 -10.44 0.34 7.87
C ARG A 23 -10.71 -0.74 8.91
N ALA A 24 -10.44 -2.01 8.58
CA ALA A 24 -10.62 -3.11 9.53
C ALA A 24 -9.72 -2.95 10.77
N ILE A 25 -8.44 -2.59 10.57
CA ILE A 25 -7.48 -2.36 11.65
C ILE A 25 -7.91 -1.19 12.54
N ILE A 26 -8.29 -0.06 11.95
CA ILE A 26 -8.73 1.13 12.68
C ILE A 26 -9.96 0.82 13.53
N LEU A 27 -10.99 0.18 12.95
CA LEU A 27 -12.22 -0.14 13.67
C LEU A 27 -11.97 -1.14 14.81
N ALA A 28 -11.16 -2.18 14.57
CA ALA A 28 -10.79 -3.13 15.61
C ALA A 28 -9.97 -2.47 16.73
N THR A 29 -9.07 -1.54 16.38
CA THR A 29 -8.27 -0.78 17.35
C THR A 29 -9.13 0.16 18.17
N LEU A 30 -10.05 0.88 17.52
CA LEU A 30 -11.00 1.78 18.16
C LEU A 30 -11.85 1.04 19.19
N ASP A 31 -12.38 -0.13 18.83
CA ASP A 31 -13.16 -0.97 19.75
C ASP A 31 -12.34 -1.40 20.98
N ALA A 32 -11.12 -1.92 20.73
CA ALA A 32 -10.22 -2.35 21.80
C ALA A 32 -9.79 -1.21 22.74
N VAL A 33 -9.47 -0.03 22.20
CA VAL A 33 -9.04 1.13 22.99
C VAL A 33 -10.23 1.73 23.73
N SER A 34 -11.40 1.82 23.09
CA SER A 34 -12.63 2.35 23.71
C SER A 34 -13.15 1.45 24.82
N TYR A 35 -12.85 0.15 24.79
CA TYR A 35 -13.10 -0.74 25.93
C TYR A 35 -12.22 -0.38 27.15
N ILE A 36 -10.99 0.10 26.93
CA ILE A 36 -10.02 0.44 27.98
C ILE A 36 -10.21 1.87 28.49
N LEU A 37 -10.57 2.81 27.59
CA LEU A 37 -10.76 4.24 27.83
C LEU A 37 -12.14 4.67 27.31
N PRO A 38 -13.23 4.24 27.96
CA PRO A 38 -14.59 4.52 27.49
C PRO A 38 -14.92 6.01 27.41
N GLU A 39 -14.29 6.84 28.24
CA GLU A 39 -14.44 8.29 28.24
C GLU A 39 -13.91 8.96 26.97
N GLU A 40 -12.96 8.36 26.27
CA GLU A 40 -12.35 8.90 25.05
C GLU A 40 -13.04 8.41 23.77
N ARG A 41 -14.04 7.51 23.89
CA ARG A 41 -14.66 6.82 22.75
C ARG A 41 -15.14 7.77 21.66
N GLU A 42 -15.91 8.79 22.02
CA GLU A 42 -16.49 9.73 21.05
C GLU A 42 -15.39 10.52 20.32
N SER A 43 -14.33 10.90 21.04
CA SER A 43 -13.17 11.60 20.46
C SER A 43 -12.44 10.71 19.45
N LEU A 44 -12.18 9.44 19.83
CA LEU A 44 -11.51 8.47 18.98
C LEU A 44 -12.36 8.08 17.76
N GLU A 45 -13.68 7.96 17.91
CA GLU A 45 -14.63 7.73 16.81
C GLU A 45 -14.55 8.85 15.77
N ARG A 46 -14.60 10.12 16.19
CA ARG A 46 -14.48 11.26 15.26
C ARG A 46 -13.15 11.29 14.53
N VAL A 47 -12.05 10.97 15.20
CA VAL A 47 -10.72 10.91 14.58
C VAL A 47 -10.65 9.78 13.55
N ALA A 48 -11.18 8.60 13.88
CA ALA A 48 -11.22 7.47 12.97
C ALA A 48 -12.07 7.78 11.72
N GLU A 49 -13.24 8.38 11.90
CA GLU A 49 -14.10 8.82 10.80
C GLU A 49 -13.40 9.84 9.89
N GLY A 50 -12.72 10.83 10.48
CA GLY A 50 -11.95 11.83 9.74
C GLY A 50 -10.85 11.19 8.88
N TYR A 51 -10.07 10.28 9.46
CA TYR A 51 -9.03 9.57 8.72
C TYR A 51 -9.60 8.69 7.58
N LEU A 52 -10.66 7.92 7.86
CA LEU A 52 -11.27 7.05 6.86
C LEU A 52 -11.92 7.84 5.71
N SER A 53 -12.47 9.01 6.00
CA SER A 53 -13.01 9.93 4.99
C SER A 53 -11.90 10.49 4.09
N ALA A 54 -10.79 10.93 4.68
CA ALA A 54 -9.61 11.37 3.93
C ALA A 54 -9.05 10.24 3.06
N LEU A 55 -8.90 9.03 3.63
CA LEU A 55 -8.41 7.86 2.90
C LEU A 55 -9.33 7.48 1.73
N TRP A 56 -10.65 7.53 1.95
CA TRP A 56 -11.63 7.29 0.90
C TRP A 56 -11.50 8.29 -0.26
N THR A 57 -11.32 9.58 0.06
CA THR A 57 -11.16 10.64 -0.93
C THR A 57 -9.91 10.44 -1.79
N VAL A 58 -8.78 10.10 -1.17
CA VAL A 58 -7.53 9.82 -1.89
C VAL A 58 -7.64 8.54 -2.72
N LEU A 59 -8.28 7.49 -2.17
CA LEU A 59 -8.56 6.26 -2.91
C LEU A 59 -9.36 6.53 -4.18
N LEU A 60 -10.42 7.35 -4.08
CA LEU A 60 -11.22 7.69 -5.25
C LEU A 60 -10.37 8.41 -6.30
N SER A 61 -9.59 9.41 -5.90
CA SER A 61 -8.66 10.11 -6.80
C SER A 61 -7.64 9.16 -7.46
N ALA A 62 -7.09 8.22 -6.69
CA ALA A 62 -6.13 7.24 -7.18
C ALA A 62 -6.79 6.28 -8.18
N LYS A 63 -8.01 5.81 -7.90
CA LYS A 63 -8.78 4.94 -8.79
C LYS A 63 -8.97 5.61 -10.14
N GLU A 64 -9.39 6.86 -10.09
CA GLU A 64 -9.61 7.72 -11.23
C GLU A 64 -8.32 8.00 -12.03
N ALA A 65 -7.15 7.92 -11.39
CA ALA A 65 -5.85 8.05 -12.02
C ALA A 65 -5.38 6.79 -12.77
N ILE A 66 -5.79 5.61 -12.29
CA ILE A 66 -5.29 4.33 -12.82
C ILE A 66 -6.34 3.52 -13.61
N ASN A 67 -7.60 3.96 -13.66
CA ASN A 67 -8.73 3.20 -14.22
C ASN A 67 -8.53 2.71 -15.66
N GLU A 68 -7.81 3.47 -16.50
CA GLU A 68 -7.57 3.13 -17.91
C GLU A 68 -6.26 2.36 -18.13
N ARG A 69 -5.48 2.12 -17.07
CA ARG A 69 -4.18 1.45 -17.15
C ARG A 69 -4.32 -0.06 -17.07
N LYS A 70 -3.45 -0.76 -17.79
CA LYS A 70 -3.26 -2.20 -17.66
C LYS A 70 -2.14 -2.44 -16.66
N ILE A 71 -2.51 -2.63 -15.40
CA ILE A 71 -1.56 -2.76 -14.29
C ILE A 71 -1.01 -4.19 -14.20
N ALA A 72 0.30 -4.31 -14.04
CA ALA A 72 0.96 -5.49 -13.51
C ALA A 72 1.64 -5.17 -12.17
N LEU A 73 1.79 -6.19 -11.33
CA LEU A 73 2.48 -6.08 -10.05
C LEU A 73 3.77 -6.89 -10.11
N TYR A 74 4.87 -6.30 -9.65
CA TYR A 74 6.10 -7.07 -9.45
C TYR A 74 5.92 -8.11 -8.34
N SER A 75 5.42 -7.67 -7.19
CA SER A 75 5.21 -8.52 -6.01
C SER A 75 3.75 -8.46 -5.53
N PRO A 76 3.32 -9.42 -4.70
CA PRO A 76 1.92 -9.49 -4.28
C PRO A 76 1.54 -8.47 -3.20
N ALA A 77 2.50 -7.68 -2.71
CA ALA A 77 2.31 -6.72 -1.62
C ALA A 77 1.28 -5.62 -1.94
N LEU A 78 1.08 -5.27 -3.21
CA LEU A 78 0.11 -4.25 -3.62
C LEU A 78 -1.22 -4.83 -4.12
N GLN A 79 -1.42 -6.15 -4.04
CA GLN A 79 -2.61 -6.82 -4.57
C GLN A 79 -3.90 -6.26 -3.95
N TYR A 80 -3.91 -6.05 -2.63
CA TYR A 80 -5.06 -5.48 -1.92
C TYR A 80 -5.31 -4.01 -2.27
N VAL A 81 -4.25 -3.22 -2.45
CA VAL A 81 -4.33 -1.80 -2.82
C VAL A 81 -5.02 -1.66 -4.19
N VAL A 82 -4.57 -2.43 -5.18
CA VAL A 82 -5.15 -2.38 -6.54
C VAL A 82 -6.56 -2.97 -6.58
N ASN A 83 -6.83 -4.02 -5.79
CA ASN A 83 -8.18 -4.57 -5.65
C ASN A 83 -9.17 -3.53 -5.10
N ASP A 84 -8.77 -2.74 -4.11
CA ASP A 84 -9.62 -1.68 -3.54
C ASP A 84 -9.91 -0.55 -4.54
N LEU A 85 -9.01 -0.33 -5.50
CA LEU A 85 -9.22 0.61 -6.62
C LEU A 85 -10.16 0.04 -7.69
N GLY A 86 -10.49 -1.26 -7.62
CA GLY A 86 -11.34 -1.93 -8.60
C GLY A 86 -10.65 -2.16 -9.94
N VAL A 87 -9.32 -2.13 -9.99
CA VAL A 87 -8.54 -2.38 -11.20
C VAL A 87 -8.15 -3.84 -11.28
N ASN A 88 -8.31 -4.45 -12.45
CA ASN A 88 -7.94 -5.84 -12.66
C ASN A 88 -6.43 -5.96 -12.90
N VAL A 89 -5.73 -6.64 -11.99
CA VAL A 89 -4.31 -6.94 -12.11
C VAL A 89 -4.10 -7.96 -13.23
N ARG A 90 -3.35 -7.59 -14.26
CA ARG A 90 -3.10 -8.46 -15.42
C ARG A 90 -2.14 -9.59 -15.11
N LYS A 91 -1.16 -9.31 -14.25
CA LYS A 91 -0.14 -10.27 -13.85
C LYS A 91 0.51 -9.87 -12.53
N ILE A 92 0.91 -10.87 -11.76
CA ILE A 92 1.78 -10.74 -10.59
C ILE A 92 2.99 -11.64 -10.86
N TYR A 93 4.20 -11.09 -10.80
CA TYR A 93 5.40 -11.82 -11.23
C TYR A 93 6.03 -12.68 -10.13
N LEU A 94 5.99 -12.21 -8.88
CA LEU A 94 6.40 -12.99 -7.72
C LEU A 94 5.20 -13.63 -7.05
N GLU A 95 5.32 -14.89 -6.67
CA GLU A 95 4.31 -15.58 -5.86
C GLU A 95 4.40 -15.20 -4.38
N ASP A 96 5.62 -14.93 -3.92
CA ASP A 96 5.96 -14.56 -2.55
C ASP A 96 6.86 -13.30 -2.61
N PRO A 97 6.63 -12.26 -1.78
CA PRO A 97 7.56 -11.14 -1.67
C PRO A 97 9.01 -11.59 -1.37
N GLU A 98 9.18 -12.75 -0.75
CA GLU A 98 10.47 -13.30 -0.41
C GLU A 98 11.16 -14.09 -1.53
N GLN A 99 10.46 -14.36 -2.64
CA GLN A 99 11.02 -15.06 -3.78
C GLN A 99 12.22 -14.31 -4.39
N ALA A 100 13.29 -15.03 -4.70
CA ALA A 100 14.45 -14.46 -5.38
C ALA A 100 14.15 -14.20 -6.86
N ILE A 101 14.64 -13.08 -7.38
CA ILE A 101 14.50 -12.74 -8.80
C ILE A 101 15.31 -13.69 -9.68
N THR A 102 14.69 -14.19 -10.74
CA THR A 102 15.34 -15.04 -11.76
C THR A 102 15.37 -14.33 -13.11
N GLN A 103 16.29 -14.74 -13.99
CA GLN A 103 16.34 -14.23 -15.37
C GLN A 103 15.08 -14.56 -16.16
N GLU A 104 14.42 -15.67 -15.82
CA GLU A 104 13.13 -16.05 -16.42
C GLU A 104 12.03 -15.05 -16.05
N ILE A 105 11.96 -14.62 -14.80
CA ILE A 105 11.02 -13.58 -14.34
C ILE A 105 11.28 -12.27 -15.08
N LEU A 106 12.53 -11.79 -15.11
CA LEU A 106 12.91 -10.56 -15.82
C LEU A 106 12.53 -10.63 -17.31
N SER A 107 12.85 -11.74 -17.96
CA SER A 107 12.49 -11.96 -19.37
C SER A 107 10.97 -11.98 -19.58
N SER A 108 10.21 -12.52 -18.62
CA SER A 108 8.75 -12.52 -18.68
C SER A 108 8.17 -11.11 -18.55
N ILE A 109 8.71 -10.29 -17.64
CA ILE A 109 8.31 -8.89 -17.46
C ILE A 109 8.45 -8.14 -18.78
N LYS A 110 9.63 -8.24 -19.40
CA LYS A 110 9.88 -7.59 -20.69
C LYS A 110 8.96 -8.09 -21.80
N ARG A 111 8.85 -9.41 -21.97
CA ARG A 111 8.01 -10.01 -23.01
C ARG A 111 6.56 -9.55 -22.90
N ASP A 112 6.02 -9.53 -21.69
CA ASP A 112 4.63 -9.17 -21.44
C ASP A 112 4.38 -7.67 -21.61
N TYR A 113 5.40 -6.84 -21.33
CA TYR A 113 5.36 -5.41 -21.63
C TYR A 113 5.38 -5.15 -23.14
N ASP A 114 6.32 -5.76 -23.86
CA ASP A 114 6.47 -5.62 -25.31
C ASP A 114 5.22 -6.11 -26.06
N SER A 115 4.52 -7.13 -25.53
CA SER A 115 3.26 -7.63 -26.07
C SER A 115 2.03 -6.79 -25.69
N GLY A 116 2.17 -5.75 -24.86
CA GLY A 116 1.07 -4.89 -24.41
C GLY A 116 0.10 -5.56 -23.44
N THR A 117 0.53 -6.62 -22.75
CA THR A 117 -0.26 -7.30 -21.69
C THR A 117 -0.52 -6.33 -20.53
N TYR A 118 0.47 -5.50 -20.21
CA TYR A 118 0.40 -4.43 -19.24
C TYR A 118 1.11 -3.18 -19.80
N ASP A 119 0.74 -1.99 -19.33
CA ASP A 119 1.35 -0.71 -19.73
C ASP A 119 2.06 0.00 -18.57
N LEU A 120 1.84 -0.47 -17.34
CA LEU A 120 2.41 0.07 -16.12
C LEU A 120 2.69 -1.04 -15.11
N LEU A 121 3.94 -1.11 -14.62
CA LEU A 121 4.36 -2.01 -13.55
C LEU A 121 4.38 -1.26 -12.21
N LEU A 122 3.76 -1.81 -11.17
CA LEU A 122 3.91 -1.29 -9.81
C LEU A 122 4.95 -2.09 -9.04
N VAL A 123 5.91 -1.39 -8.43
CA VAL A 123 7.02 -1.97 -7.68
C VAL A 123 7.14 -1.27 -6.34
N THR A 124 7.27 -2.03 -5.26
CA THR A 124 7.50 -1.46 -3.93
C THR A 124 8.97 -1.11 -3.71
N ASP A 125 9.26 -0.09 -2.92
CA ASP A 125 10.62 0.25 -2.45
C ASP A 125 11.36 -0.92 -1.78
N ILE A 126 10.64 -1.77 -1.03
CA ILE A 126 11.19 -3.00 -0.43
C ILE A 126 11.76 -3.93 -1.51
N ALA A 127 11.00 -4.12 -2.60
CA ALA A 127 11.39 -5.00 -3.69
C ALA A 127 12.62 -4.47 -4.43
N LEU A 128 12.68 -3.15 -4.68
CA LEU A 128 13.84 -2.51 -5.31
C LEU A 128 15.09 -2.59 -4.41
N LYS A 129 14.91 -2.41 -3.10
CA LYS A 129 16.02 -2.53 -2.13
C LYS A 129 16.56 -3.96 -2.07
N LYS A 130 15.68 -4.96 -2.19
CA LYS A 130 16.05 -6.37 -2.17
C LYS A 130 16.75 -6.79 -3.46
N ASP A 131 16.23 -6.33 -4.59
CA ASP A 131 16.75 -6.65 -5.93
C ASP A 131 17.15 -5.37 -6.69
N PRO A 132 18.30 -4.73 -6.37
CA PRO A 132 18.71 -3.49 -7.03
C PRO A 132 18.81 -3.60 -8.56
N LYS A 133 19.16 -4.80 -9.05
CA LYS A 133 19.27 -5.11 -10.48
C LYS A 133 17.94 -5.00 -11.23
N LEU A 134 16.81 -5.10 -10.53
CA LEU A 134 15.49 -4.93 -11.15
C LEU A 134 15.34 -3.52 -11.70
N GLU A 135 15.74 -2.52 -10.92
CA GLU A 135 15.59 -1.12 -11.30
C GLU A 135 16.40 -0.80 -12.56
N ASP A 136 17.66 -1.21 -12.57
CA ASP A 136 18.55 -1.08 -13.72
C ASP A 136 17.95 -1.77 -14.95
N TYR A 137 17.44 -3.00 -14.79
CA TYR A 137 16.81 -3.74 -15.88
C TYR A 137 15.57 -3.03 -16.45
N LEU A 138 14.70 -2.49 -15.60
CA LEU A 138 13.50 -1.77 -16.03
C LEU A 138 13.87 -0.50 -16.82
N LYS A 139 14.87 0.25 -16.34
CA LYS A 139 15.40 1.45 -17.00
C LYS A 139 16.04 1.14 -18.35
N GLU A 140 16.92 0.14 -18.40
CA GLU A 140 17.59 -0.31 -19.64
C GLU A 140 16.59 -0.74 -20.72
N ASN A 141 15.52 -1.40 -20.31
CA ASN A 141 14.50 -1.91 -21.23
C ASN A 141 13.33 -0.94 -21.47
N LYS A 142 13.39 0.29 -20.92
CA LYS A 142 12.37 1.34 -21.05
C LYS A 142 10.96 0.88 -20.64
N ILE A 143 10.90 0.03 -19.62
CA ILE A 143 9.65 -0.45 -19.06
C ILE A 143 9.10 0.63 -18.13
N LYS A 144 7.85 1.05 -18.35
CA LYS A 144 7.19 2.03 -17.47
C LYS A 144 6.84 1.37 -16.14
N TYR A 145 7.35 1.92 -15.06
CA TYR A 145 7.07 1.47 -13.71
C TYR A 145 6.89 2.63 -12.74
N ILE A 146 6.18 2.38 -11.65
CA ILE A 146 6.08 3.29 -10.50
C ILE A 146 6.66 2.58 -9.30
N ARG A 147 7.55 3.31 -8.62
CA ARG A 147 7.99 2.97 -7.28
C ARG A 147 6.94 3.45 -6.28
N ILE A 148 6.45 2.53 -5.46
CA ILE A 148 5.55 2.81 -4.34
C ILE A 148 6.32 2.61 -3.04
N ASP A 149 6.47 3.66 -2.24
CA ASP A 149 7.12 3.55 -0.94
C ASP A 149 6.12 2.95 0.07
N VAL A 150 6.45 1.77 0.62
CA VAL A 150 5.62 1.10 1.63
C VAL A 150 6.31 1.02 3.01
N LEU A 151 7.63 1.21 3.08
CA LEU A 151 8.36 1.20 4.35
C LEU A 151 8.03 2.42 5.20
N GLY A 152 7.40 2.18 6.36
CA GLY A 152 7.05 3.24 7.31
C GLY A 152 5.97 4.19 6.79
N ARG A 153 5.28 3.82 5.70
CA ARG A 153 4.20 4.60 5.09
C ARG A 153 2.84 4.02 5.47
N CYS A 154 1.82 4.87 5.54
CA CYS A 154 0.44 4.44 5.77
C CYS A 154 -0.32 4.31 4.44
N SER A 155 -1.53 3.73 4.47
CA SER A 155 -2.37 3.59 3.26
C SER A 155 -2.59 4.91 2.52
N LEU A 156 -2.72 6.01 3.25
CA LEU A 156 -2.94 7.33 2.66
C LEU A 156 -1.76 7.76 1.77
N ASP A 157 -0.53 7.48 2.20
CA ASP A 157 0.68 7.76 1.44
C ASP A 157 0.71 6.92 0.17
N VAL A 158 0.45 5.62 0.31
CA VAL A 158 0.41 4.66 -0.80
C VAL A 158 -0.59 5.09 -1.88
N TYR A 159 -1.81 5.48 -1.50
CA TYR A 159 -2.79 5.96 -2.47
C TYR A 159 -2.41 7.32 -3.05
N SER A 160 -1.76 8.20 -2.29
CA SER A 160 -1.32 9.51 -2.79
C SER A 160 -0.27 9.38 -3.90
N GLU A 161 0.67 8.44 -3.77
CA GLU A 161 1.64 8.15 -4.84
C GLU A 161 0.95 7.65 -6.11
N LEU A 162 -0.12 6.85 -5.96
CA LEU A 162 -0.93 6.39 -7.08
C LEU A 162 -1.77 7.50 -7.74
N VAL A 163 -2.11 8.59 -7.04
CA VAL A 163 -2.76 9.75 -7.68
C VAL A 163 -1.83 10.36 -8.74
N GLY A 164 -0.52 10.37 -8.48
CA GLY A 164 0.43 10.97 -9.44
C GLY A 164 0.64 10.18 -10.72
N VAL A 165 0.07 8.97 -10.84
CA VAL A 165 0.02 8.21 -12.11
C VAL A 165 -0.56 9.06 -13.25
N ARG A 166 -1.47 9.99 -12.94
CA ARG A 166 -2.06 10.94 -13.91
C ARG A 166 -1.03 11.85 -14.59
N TYR A 167 0.05 12.16 -13.89
CA TYR A 167 1.07 13.08 -14.37
C TYR A 167 2.24 12.38 -15.06
N LEU A 168 2.18 11.05 -15.20
CA LEU A 168 3.10 10.29 -16.02
C LEU A 168 2.96 10.73 -17.48
N SER A 169 3.75 11.72 -17.87
CA SER A 169 3.88 12.11 -19.26
C SER A 169 4.50 10.96 -20.06
N ASN A 170 4.42 10.99 -21.39
CA ASN A 170 5.10 10.02 -22.25
C ASN A 170 6.66 10.08 -22.16
N SER A 171 7.21 10.85 -21.23
CA SER A 171 8.63 10.90 -20.90
C SER A 171 9.09 9.60 -20.24
N THR A 172 10.14 9.03 -20.79
CA THR A 172 10.75 7.76 -20.40
C THR A 172 11.57 7.89 -19.12
N ASN A 173 11.37 6.92 -18.22
CA ASN A 173 12.36 6.23 -17.38
C ASN A 173 12.37 6.44 -15.86
N GLU A 174 11.67 7.40 -15.30
CA GLU A 174 11.39 7.47 -13.86
C GLU A 174 10.47 8.64 -13.61
N ASP A 175 9.27 8.37 -13.15
CA ASP A 175 8.42 9.42 -12.62
C ASP A 175 8.27 9.14 -11.12
N TYR A 176 9.18 9.75 -10.37
CA TYR A 176 9.07 9.82 -8.92
C TYR A 176 7.92 10.77 -8.60
N VAL A 177 6.78 10.20 -8.20
CA VAL A 177 5.65 10.99 -7.71
C VAL A 177 5.93 11.34 -6.25
N SER A 178 6.62 12.46 -6.05
CA SER A 178 6.66 13.09 -4.72
C SER A 178 5.35 13.85 -4.51
N SER A 179 4.40 13.27 -3.79
CA SER A 179 3.19 14.00 -3.37
C SER A 179 3.56 14.97 -2.24
N CYS A 180 3.98 16.17 -2.63
CA CYS A 180 4.39 17.23 -1.70
C CYS A 180 3.27 17.65 -0.73
N ASP A 181 2.00 17.36 -1.04
CA ASP A 181 0.84 17.73 -0.22
C ASP A 181 0.41 16.67 0.81
N THR A 182 1.04 15.48 0.83
CA THR A 182 0.67 14.37 1.74
C THR A 182 1.36 14.46 3.11
N TYR A 183 2.41 15.27 3.26
CA TYR A 183 3.20 15.36 4.50
C TYR A 183 2.40 15.81 5.72
N ALA A 184 1.39 16.67 5.55
CA ALA A 184 0.52 17.06 6.65
C ALA A 184 -0.29 15.86 7.17
N TYR A 185 -0.87 15.06 6.28
CA TYR A 185 -1.70 13.91 6.64
C TYR A 185 -0.88 12.67 7.06
N ALA A 186 0.32 12.49 6.50
CA ALA A 186 1.30 11.47 6.91
C ALA A 186 1.82 11.70 8.34
N PHE A 187 2.04 12.97 8.70
CA PHE A 187 2.39 13.37 10.07
C PHE A 187 1.27 13.02 11.07
N TRP A 188 0.01 13.28 10.71
CA TRP A 188 -1.15 12.88 11.52
C TRP A 188 -1.34 11.36 11.58
N GLY A 189 -1.12 10.61 10.48
CA GLY A 189 -1.18 9.14 10.46
C GLY A 189 -0.09 8.45 11.29
N SER A 190 1.13 8.99 11.24
CA SER A 190 2.25 8.57 12.11
C SER A 190 1.94 8.84 13.59
N LEU A 191 1.34 9.99 13.90
CA LEU A 191 0.86 10.29 15.25
C LEU A 191 -0.19 9.26 15.70
N VAL A 192 -1.14 8.86 14.85
CA VAL A 192 -2.15 7.84 15.19
C VAL A 192 -1.50 6.50 15.54
N ILE A 193 -0.54 6.01 14.75
CA ILE A 193 0.17 4.75 15.07
C ILE A 193 0.93 4.86 16.40
N ASN A 194 1.57 6.00 16.66
CA ASN A 194 2.26 6.25 17.91
C ASN A 194 1.29 6.34 19.10
N PHE A 195 0.10 6.95 18.94
CA PHE A 195 -0.94 6.98 19.97
C PHE A 195 -1.55 5.60 20.22
N VAL A 196 -1.70 4.77 19.19
CA VAL A 196 -2.15 3.38 19.31
C VAL A 196 -1.11 2.55 20.07
N LEU A 197 0.17 2.64 19.70
CA LEU A 197 1.26 1.98 20.41
C LEU A 197 1.37 2.46 21.87
N LEU A 198 1.19 3.77 22.10
CA LEU A 198 1.15 4.34 23.44
C LEU A 198 -0.04 3.81 24.24
N GLY A 199 -1.22 3.70 23.63
CA GLY A 199 -2.41 3.12 24.24
C GLY A 199 -2.21 1.66 24.64
N ILE A 200 -1.62 0.85 23.74
CA ILE A 200 -1.26 -0.55 24.01
C ILE A 200 -0.22 -0.63 25.14
N ALA A 201 0.82 0.20 25.10
CA ALA A 201 1.85 0.24 26.13
C ALA A 201 1.27 0.65 27.50
N LEU A 202 0.40 1.66 27.55
CA LEU A 202 -0.28 2.10 28.77
C LEU A 202 -1.23 1.01 29.30
N ALA A 203 -1.93 0.31 28.43
CA ALA A 203 -2.78 -0.82 28.79
C ALA A 203 -1.98 -1.98 29.39
N LEU A 204 -0.84 -2.33 28.77
CA LEU A 204 0.10 -3.34 29.29
C LEU A 204 0.68 -2.94 30.64
N VAL A 205 1.14 -1.69 30.79
CA VAL A 205 1.66 -1.17 32.06
C VAL A 205 0.59 -1.17 33.14
N ARG A 206 -0.65 -0.79 32.83
CA ARG A 206 -1.78 -0.88 33.77
C ARG A 206 -2.11 -2.32 34.14
N LYS A 207 -2.10 -3.26 33.19
CA LYS A 207 -2.32 -4.69 33.45
C LYS A 207 -1.23 -5.27 34.35
N ILE A 208 0.02 -4.88 34.16
CA ILE A 208 1.13 -5.28 35.04
C ILE A 208 1.00 -4.63 36.43
N ARG A 209 0.60 -3.36 36.51
CA ARG A 209 0.42 -2.64 37.80
C ARG A 209 -0.78 -3.12 38.61
N LYS A 210 -1.85 -3.57 37.97
CA LYS A 210 -3.02 -4.13 38.65
C LYS A 210 -2.78 -5.56 39.15
N GLY A 211 -1.61 -6.14 38.88
CA GLY A 211 -1.37 -7.57 39.05
C GLY A 211 -2.24 -8.36 38.08
N LEU A 212 -1.96 -9.65 37.95
CA LEU A 212 -2.92 -10.61 37.41
C LEU A 212 -4.33 -10.39 37.98
#